data_AF-A0A2T6SK92-F1
#
_entry.id   AF-A0A2T6SK92-F1
#
_cell.length_a   1.000
_cell.length_b   1.000
_cell.length_c   1.000
_cell.angle_alpha   90.00
_cell.angle_beta   90.00
_cell.angle_gamma   90.00
#
_symmetry.space_group_name_H-M   'P 1'
#
loop_
_entity.id
_entity.type
_entity.pdbx_description
1 polymer ?
#
loop_
_entity_poly.entity_id
_entity_poly.type
_entity_poly.pdbx_seq_one_letter_code
_entity_poly.pdbx_strand_id
1 'polypeptide(L)'
;TLDSKEDPFIIQGTLWDKENLYGLYQKASTPLEWHAELFELARKLDLGIFSSPFSSKALELLESLDCPMYKIASFEIVDLDLIEKAARTQKPIILSSGIATHAELQDAISLCRGVNNFDITLLKCVSAYPSKLEDANLLSMVKLGET
;
A
#
# COMPACT_ATOMS: atom_id res chain seq x y z
N THR A 1 12.06 0.26 6.88
CA THR A 1 12.18 1.24 7.97
C THR A 1 13.61 1.30 8.46
N LEU A 2 14.04 2.42 9.03
CA LEU A 2 15.40 2.60 9.56
C LEU A 2 15.48 2.07 10.99
N ASP A 3 16.58 1.41 11.34
CA ASP A 3 16.90 1.09 12.73
C ASP A 3 17.38 2.36 13.44
N SER A 4 16.42 3.10 13.98
CA SER A 4 16.63 4.39 14.61
C SER A 4 15.87 4.49 15.92
N LYS A 5 16.49 5.17 16.90
CA LYS A 5 15.91 5.46 18.22
C LYS A 5 15.62 6.94 18.41
N GLU A 6 15.72 7.74 17.36
CA GLU A 6 15.35 9.15 17.36
C GLU A 6 13.84 9.33 17.48
N ASP A 7 13.39 10.45 18.06
CA ASP A 7 11.97 10.71 18.38
C ASP A 7 10.98 10.38 17.25
N PRO A 8 11.22 10.67 15.95
CA PRO A 8 10.29 10.33 14.87
C PRO A 8 10.07 8.82 14.66
N PHE A 9 10.98 7.98 15.16
CA PHE A 9 10.92 6.53 15.02
C PHE A 9 10.44 5.83 16.29
N ILE A 10 10.23 6.56 17.39
CA ILE A 10 9.71 6.04 18.64
C ILE A 10 8.19 6.15 18.65
N ILE A 11 7.51 5.03 18.91
CA ILE A 11 6.06 4.97 18.98
C ILE A 11 5.59 5.52 20.32
N GLN A 12 4.57 6.37 20.29
CA GLN A 12 3.98 6.99 21.48
C GLN A 12 2.46 6.79 21.52
N GLY A 13 1.92 6.51 22.71
CA GLY A 13 0.47 6.56 22.95
C GLY A 13 -0.33 5.39 22.35
N THR A 14 0.32 4.25 22.08
CA THR A 14 -0.34 3.03 21.58
C THR A 14 0.08 1.80 22.40
N LEU A 15 -0.40 0.62 22.02
CA LEU A 15 0.04 -0.66 22.62
C LEU A 15 1.55 -0.93 22.47
N TRP A 16 2.23 -0.22 21.57
CA TRP A 16 3.66 -0.35 21.28
C TRP A 16 4.48 0.82 21.83
N ASP A 17 3.97 1.50 22.86
CA ASP A 17 4.63 2.67 23.47
C ASP A 17 6.11 2.39 23.79
N LYS A 18 6.99 3.32 23.41
CA LYS A 18 8.46 3.27 23.58
C LYS A 18 9.19 2.22 22.73
N GLU A 19 8.50 1.40 21.95
CA GLU A 19 9.16 0.61 20.91
C GLU A 19 9.54 1.51 19.73
N ASN A 20 10.63 1.18 19.02
CA ASN A 20 10.95 1.83 17.75
C ASN A 20 10.31 1.08 16.57
N LEU A 21 10.04 1.78 15.47
CA LEU A 21 9.38 1.21 14.29
C LEU A 21 10.12 0.00 13.71
N TYR A 22 11.45 -0.02 13.74
CA TYR A 22 12.25 -1.14 13.24
C TYR A 22 12.04 -2.41 14.06
N GLY A 23 12.19 -2.31 15.38
CA GLY A 23 11.98 -3.41 16.31
C GLY A 23 10.56 -3.95 16.23
N LEU A 24 9.57 -3.06 16.14
CA LEU A 24 8.19 -3.47 15.95
C LEU A 24 8.01 -4.27 14.66
N TYR A 25 8.53 -3.80 13.52
CA TYR A 25 8.39 -4.52 12.25
C TYR A 25 9.15 -5.85 12.24
N GLN A 26 10.29 -5.96 12.92
CA GLN A 26 10.97 -7.26 13.09
C GLN A 26 10.10 -8.27 13.84
N LYS A 27 9.30 -7.82 14.80
CA LYS A 27 8.41 -8.67 15.60
C LYS A 27 7.08 -8.97 14.92
N ALA A 28 6.53 -8.01 14.19
CA ALA A 28 5.15 -8.04 13.69
C ALA A 28 5.02 -8.34 12.20
N SER A 29 6.12 -8.31 11.42
CA SER A 29 6.07 -8.62 10.00
C SER A 29 5.73 -10.09 9.75
N THR A 30 4.91 -10.34 8.72
CA THR A 30 4.62 -11.69 8.25
C THR A 30 5.89 -12.33 7.69
N PRO A 31 6.29 -13.54 8.13
CA PRO A 31 7.43 -14.25 7.56
C PRO A 31 7.30 -14.42 6.03
N LEU A 32 8.40 -14.23 5.31
CA LEU A 32 8.37 -14.24 3.84
C LEU A 32 7.99 -15.64 3.31
N GLU A 33 8.49 -16.67 3.97
CA GLU A 33 8.23 -18.08 3.66
C GLU A 33 6.75 -18.47 3.77
N TRP A 34 5.93 -17.74 4.55
CA TRP A 34 4.51 -18.02 4.68
C TRP A 34 3.70 -17.59 3.46
N HIS A 35 4.20 -16.67 2.64
CA HIS A 35 3.41 -16.08 1.57
C HIS A 35 3.00 -17.12 0.51
N ALA A 36 3.89 -18.05 0.14
CA ALA A 36 3.56 -19.09 -0.83
C ALA A 36 2.39 -19.98 -0.36
N GLU A 37 2.46 -20.44 0.89
CA GLU A 37 1.40 -21.27 1.48
C GLU A 37 0.07 -20.50 1.59
N LEU A 38 0.11 -19.21 1.95
CA LEU A 38 -1.08 -18.36 2.01
C LEU A 38 -1.73 -18.18 0.63
N PHE A 39 -0.94 -17.93 -0.42
CA PHE A 39 -1.43 -17.81 -1.79
C PHE A 39 -2.02 -19.11 -2.31
N GLU A 40 -1.36 -20.25 -2.05
CA GLU A 40 -1.92 -21.55 -2.40
C GLU A 40 -3.23 -21.85 -1.67
N LEU A 41 -3.29 -21.57 -0.37
CA LEU A 41 -4.49 -21.81 0.44
C LEU A 41 -5.66 -20.95 -0.02
N ALA A 42 -5.44 -19.66 -0.25
CA ALA A 42 -6.49 -18.78 -0.76
C ALA A 42 -7.05 -19.26 -2.11
N ARG A 43 -6.18 -19.69 -3.03
CA ARG A 43 -6.60 -20.29 -4.31
C ARG A 43 -7.40 -21.58 -4.12
N LYS A 44 -6.98 -22.47 -3.22
CA LYS A 44 -7.72 -23.70 -2.89
C LYS A 44 -9.12 -23.42 -2.33
N LEU A 45 -9.30 -22.27 -1.68
CA LEU A 45 -10.56 -21.82 -1.09
C LEU A 45 -11.37 -20.89 -2.01
N ASP A 46 -10.93 -20.65 -3.25
CA ASP A 46 -11.55 -19.70 -4.19
C ASP A 46 -11.68 -18.27 -3.62
N LEU A 47 -10.66 -17.84 -2.87
CA LEU A 47 -10.56 -16.50 -2.31
C LEU A 47 -9.61 -15.63 -3.14
N GLY A 48 -10.08 -14.44 -3.52
CA GLY A 48 -9.22 -13.42 -4.13
C GLY A 48 -8.11 -13.03 -3.17
N ILE A 49 -6.86 -13.27 -3.56
CA ILE A 49 -5.67 -12.90 -2.78
C ILE A 49 -4.81 -11.90 -3.55
N PHE A 50 -4.36 -10.86 -2.86
CA PHE A 50 -3.41 -9.87 -3.33
C PHE A 50 -2.72 -9.24 -2.11
N SER A 51 -1.73 -8.38 -2.34
CA SER A 51 -1.01 -7.73 -1.24
C SER A 51 -0.53 -6.32 -1.60
N SER A 52 -0.03 -5.63 -0.58
CA SER A 52 0.62 -4.33 -0.69
C SER A 52 2.14 -4.48 -0.67
N PRO A 53 2.85 -4.23 -1.78
CA PRO A 53 4.29 -4.11 -1.73
C PRO A 53 4.68 -2.78 -1.07
N PHE A 54 5.65 -2.82 -0.16
CA PHE A 54 6.27 -1.65 0.48
C PHE A 54 7.74 -1.45 0.05
N SER A 55 8.18 -2.20 -0.96
CA SER A 55 9.52 -2.14 -1.54
C SER A 55 9.57 -2.92 -2.86
N SER A 56 10.59 -2.69 -3.69
CA SER A 56 10.80 -3.48 -4.91
C SER A 56 10.99 -4.98 -4.62
N LYS A 57 11.67 -5.33 -3.52
CA LYS A 57 11.83 -6.74 -3.12
C LYS A 57 10.49 -7.40 -2.75
N ALA A 58 9.59 -6.66 -2.10
CA ALA A 58 8.25 -7.14 -1.83
C ALA A 58 7.45 -7.34 -3.14
N LEU A 59 7.58 -6.41 -4.10
CA LEU A 59 6.96 -6.58 -5.41
C LEU A 59 7.51 -7.81 -6.15
N GLU A 60 8.82 -8.04 -6.14
CA GLU A 60 9.44 -9.24 -6.73
C GLU A 60 8.91 -10.55 -6.11
N LEU A 61 8.71 -10.58 -4.79
CA LEU A 61 8.06 -11.71 -4.12
C LEU A 61 6.63 -11.90 -4.60
N LEU A 62 5.84 -10.82 -4.73
CA LEU A 62 4.47 -10.95 -5.18
C LEU A 62 4.37 -11.38 -6.66
N GLU A 63 5.30 -10.93 -7.50
CA GLU A 63 5.44 -11.41 -8.87
C GLU A 63 5.76 -12.91 -8.92
N SER A 64 6.69 -13.40 -8.10
CA SER A 64 7.03 -14.83 -8.06
C SER A 64 5.88 -15.72 -7.55
N LEU A 65 4.90 -15.11 -6.89
CA LEU A 65 3.69 -15.76 -6.40
C LEU A 65 2.51 -15.64 -7.36
N ASP A 66 2.68 -15.08 -8.57
CA ASP A 66 1.59 -14.78 -9.50
C ASP A 66 0.46 -13.97 -8.83
N CYS A 67 0.83 -12.93 -8.08
CA CYS A 67 -0.14 -12.03 -7.46
C CYS A 67 -0.96 -11.33 -8.55
N PRO A 68 -2.31 -11.35 -8.48
CA PRO A 68 -3.16 -10.88 -9.58
C PRO A 68 -3.32 -9.36 -9.62
N MET A 69 -3.02 -8.66 -8.54
CA MET A 69 -3.26 -7.21 -8.37
C MET A 69 -2.35 -6.65 -7.29
N TYR A 70 -2.08 -5.35 -7.33
CA TYR A 70 -1.33 -4.64 -6.29
C TYR A 70 -2.14 -3.59 -5.59
N LYS A 71 -1.91 -3.44 -4.28
CA LYS A 71 -2.45 -2.33 -3.50
C LYS A 71 -1.31 -1.41 -3.04
N ILE A 72 -1.20 -0.23 -3.62
CA ILE A 72 -0.27 0.81 -3.17
C ILE A 72 -0.89 1.53 -1.96
N ALA A 73 -0.22 1.42 -0.81
CA ALA A 73 -0.66 2.03 0.42
C ALA A 73 -0.46 3.56 0.40
N SER A 74 -1.13 4.24 1.31
CA SER A 74 -1.22 5.71 1.29
C SER A 74 0.11 6.42 1.53
N PHE A 75 1.03 5.81 2.27
CA PHE A 75 2.36 6.37 2.48
C PHE A 75 3.28 6.16 1.28
N GLU A 76 2.98 5.17 0.45
CA GLU A 76 3.73 4.81 -0.76
C GLU A 76 3.20 5.52 -2.02
N ILE A 77 2.18 6.38 -1.90
CA ILE A 77 1.61 7.10 -3.06
C ILE A 77 2.61 8.04 -3.75
N VAL A 78 3.63 8.48 -3.01
CA VAL A 78 4.73 9.32 -3.51
C VAL A 78 5.97 8.50 -3.89
N ASP A 79 5.96 7.18 -3.68
CA ASP A 79 7.03 6.28 -4.13
C ASP A 79 6.81 5.94 -5.61
N LEU A 80 7.12 6.92 -6.47
CA LEU A 80 6.91 6.81 -7.92
C LEU A 80 7.70 5.64 -8.52
N ASP A 81 8.91 5.37 -8.04
CA ASP A 81 9.71 4.22 -8.48
C ASP A 81 8.99 2.88 -8.24
N LEU A 82 8.39 2.69 -7.06
CA LEU A 82 7.62 1.50 -6.76
C LEU A 82 6.34 1.41 -7.60
N ILE A 83 5.63 2.52 -7.76
CA ILE A 83 4.40 2.59 -8.55
C ILE A 83 4.67 2.27 -10.01
N GLU A 84 5.73 2.83 -10.61
CA GLU A 84 6.10 2.56 -12.00
C GLU A 84 6.43 1.08 -12.19
N LYS A 85 7.22 0.48 -11.29
CA LYS A 85 7.56 -0.95 -11.34
C LYS A 85 6.31 -1.81 -11.27
N ALA A 86 5.39 -1.52 -10.34
CA ALA A 86 4.12 -2.21 -10.24
C ALA A 86 3.28 -2.03 -11.52
N ALA A 87 3.20 -0.82 -12.07
CA ALA A 87 2.41 -0.53 -13.26
C ALA A 87 2.93 -1.25 -14.51
N ARG A 88 4.26 -1.40 -14.65
CA ARG A 88 4.90 -2.12 -15.76
C ARG A 88 4.59 -3.62 -15.79
N THR A 89 4.12 -4.21 -14.69
CA THR A 89 3.61 -5.60 -14.67
C THR A 89 2.29 -5.75 -15.43
N GLN A 90 1.63 -4.63 -15.77
CA GLN A 90 0.31 -4.57 -16.43
C GLN A 90 -0.83 -5.23 -15.63
N LYS A 91 -0.59 -5.55 -14.35
CA LYS A 91 -1.62 -6.00 -13.43
C LYS A 91 -2.44 -4.81 -12.92
N PRO A 92 -3.71 -5.03 -12.52
CA PRO A 92 -4.53 -4.02 -11.87
C PRO A 92 -3.84 -3.41 -10.64
N ILE A 93 -4.02 -2.11 -10.42
CA ILE A 93 -3.46 -1.38 -9.29
C ILE A 93 -4.54 -0.65 -8.53
N ILE A 94 -4.58 -0.86 -7.21
CA ILE A 94 -5.37 -0.07 -6.29
C ILE A 94 -4.45 0.98 -5.64
N LEU A 95 -4.80 2.27 -5.73
CA LEU A 95 -4.12 3.38 -5.06
C LEU A 95 -4.98 3.90 -3.90
N SER A 96 -4.44 4.00 -2.68
CA SER A 96 -5.15 4.68 -1.58
C SER A 96 -4.71 6.12 -1.41
N SER A 97 -5.67 7.03 -1.32
CA SER A 97 -5.44 8.49 -1.31
C SER A 97 -5.26 9.12 0.08
N GLY A 98 -5.10 8.31 1.14
CA GLY A 98 -4.82 8.85 2.47
C GLY A 98 -3.52 9.65 2.44
N ILE A 99 -3.45 10.76 3.19
CA ILE A 99 -2.35 11.75 3.22
C ILE A 99 -1.97 12.42 1.88
N ALA A 100 -2.40 11.89 0.75
CA ALA A 100 -2.06 12.37 -0.58
C ALA A 100 -2.76 13.70 -0.90
N THR A 101 -2.01 14.62 -1.47
CA THR A 101 -2.56 15.76 -2.20
C THR A 101 -3.13 15.31 -3.55
N HIS A 102 -3.96 16.15 -4.16
CA HIS A 102 -4.46 15.87 -5.52
C HIS A 102 -3.32 15.78 -6.55
N ALA A 103 -2.28 16.61 -6.40
CA ALA A 103 -1.12 16.60 -7.32
C ALA A 103 -0.35 15.27 -7.23
N GLU A 104 -0.02 14.82 -6.02
CA GLU A 104 0.69 13.53 -5.83
C GLU A 104 -0.12 12.35 -6.38
N LEU A 105 -1.46 12.40 -6.24
CA LEU A 105 -2.33 11.38 -6.82
C LEU A 105 -2.31 11.43 -8.36
N GLN A 106 -2.33 12.61 -8.96
CA GLN A 106 -2.22 12.78 -10.42
C GLN A 106 -0.87 12.30 -10.95
N ASP A 107 0.21 12.53 -10.21
CA ASP A 107 1.54 12.04 -10.58
C ASP A 107 1.55 10.51 -10.63
N ALA A 108 1.02 9.85 -9.59
CA ALA A 108 0.91 8.39 -9.54
C ALA A 108 0.05 7.81 -10.69
N ILE A 109 -1.10 8.43 -10.97
CA ILE A 109 -2.00 7.98 -12.05
C ILE A 109 -1.37 8.20 -13.42
N SER A 110 -0.77 9.37 -13.64
CA SER A 110 -0.10 9.70 -14.90
C SER A 110 1.07 8.76 -15.17
N LEU A 111 1.79 8.36 -14.13
CA LEU A 111 2.88 7.38 -14.22
C LEU A 111 2.37 6.00 -14.68
N CYS A 112 1.29 5.50 -14.07
CA CYS A 112 0.66 4.25 -14.50
C CYS A 112 0.19 4.33 -15.96
N ARG A 113 -0.53 5.39 -16.32
CA ARG A 113 -1.02 5.63 -17.69
C ARG A 113 0.14 5.77 -18.68
N GLY A 114 1.25 6.38 -18.28
CA GLY A 114 2.46 6.56 -19.10
C GLY A 114 3.15 5.26 -19.49
N VAL A 115 2.96 4.19 -18.70
CA VAL A 115 3.40 2.82 -19.05
C VAL A 115 2.27 1.96 -19.61
N ASN A 116 1.20 2.59 -20.10
CA ASN A 116 0.00 1.99 -20.68
C ASN A 116 -0.81 1.09 -19.72
N ASN A 117 -0.64 1.24 -18.40
CA ASN A 117 -1.50 0.58 -17.44
C ASN A 117 -2.68 1.49 -17.06
N PHE A 118 -3.87 1.12 -17.50
CA PHE A 118 -5.11 1.88 -17.29
C PHE A 118 -6.06 1.21 -16.27
N ASP A 119 -5.72 0.02 -15.77
CA ASP A 119 -6.54 -0.71 -14.79
C ASP A 119 -6.21 -0.23 -13.37
N ILE A 120 -6.71 0.97 -13.06
CA ILE A 120 -6.42 1.71 -11.84
C ILE A 120 -7.72 1.89 -11.04
N THR A 121 -7.70 1.49 -9.78
CA THR A 121 -8.76 1.74 -8.80
C THR A 121 -8.29 2.74 -7.75
N LEU A 122 -9.03 3.81 -7.53
CA LEU A 122 -8.74 4.80 -6.48
C LEU A 122 -9.59 4.53 -5.23
N LEU A 123 -8.95 4.47 -4.07
CA LEU A 123 -9.62 4.35 -2.77
C LEU A 123 -9.43 5.61 -1.95
N LYS A 124 -10.54 6.30 -1.70
CA LYS A 124 -10.62 7.34 -0.68
C LYS A 124 -10.23 6.75 0.69
N CYS A 125 -9.25 7.35 1.36
CA CYS A 125 -8.78 6.88 2.67
C CYS A 125 -8.48 8.06 3.61
N VAL A 126 -8.61 7.83 4.91
CA VAL A 126 -8.16 8.75 5.97
C VAL A 126 -7.16 7.98 6.81
N SER A 127 -5.89 8.41 6.81
CA SER A 127 -4.81 7.74 7.53
C SER A 127 -4.80 8.11 9.01
N ALA A 128 -5.86 7.75 9.73
CA ALA A 128 -5.99 7.94 11.18
C ALA A 128 -6.54 6.67 11.83
N TYR A 129 -5.96 6.27 12.97
CA TYR A 129 -6.23 4.97 13.60
C TYR A 129 -6.49 5.15 15.12
N PRO A 130 -7.77 5.20 15.56
CA PRO A 130 -8.99 5.18 14.76
C PRO A 130 -9.26 6.52 14.06
N SER A 131 -9.98 6.48 12.94
CA SER A 131 -10.48 7.68 12.25
C SER A 131 -11.84 8.08 12.81
N LYS A 132 -12.05 9.38 13.06
CA LYS A 132 -13.36 9.89 13.49
C LYS A 132 -14.33 9.95 12.31
N LEU A 133 -15.62 9.83 12.59
CA LEU A 133 -16.66 9.90 11.56
C LEU A 133 -16.67 11.26 10.82
N GLU A 134 -16.40 12.36 11.53
CA GLU A 134 -16.31 13.70 10.95
C GLU A 134 -15.19 13.85 9.91
N ASP A 135 -14.12 13.07 10.04
CA ASP A 135 -12.98 13.07 9.12
C ASP A 135 -13.24 12.20 7.88
N ALA A 136 -14.34 11.45 7.84
CA ALA A 136 -14.60 10.49 6.76
C ALA A 136 -14.74 11.14 5.38
N ASN A 137 -15.07 12.42 5.29
CA ASN A 137 -15.04 13.23 4.06
C ASN A 137 -15.49 12.47 2.77
N LEU A 138 -16.62 11.77 2.84
CA LEU A 138 -17.04 10.82 1.79
C LEU A 138 -17.28 11.49 0.44
N LEU A 139 -17.63 12.78 0.42
CA LEU A 139 -17.82 13.55 -0.82
C LEU A 139 -16.54 13.67 -1.66
N SER A 140 -15.35 13.46 -1.06
CA SER A 140 -14.11 13.39 -1.83
C SER A 140 -14.08 12.24 -2.83
N MET A 141 -14.87 11.17 -2.63
CA MET A 141 -15.00 10.08 -3.61
C MET A 141 -15.56 10.55 -4.95
N VAL A 142 -16.49 11.52 -4.95
CA VAL A 142 -17.06 12.08 -6.18
C VAL A 142 -15.96 12.78 -6.99
N LYS A 143 -15.15 13.61 -6.32
CA LYS A 143 -14.03 14.31 -6.95
C LYS A 143 -12.95 13.36 -7.47
N LEU A 144 -12.69 12.27 -6.75
CA LEU A 144 -11.77 11.23 -7.20
C LEU A 144 -12.26 10.54 -8.48
N GLY A 145 -13.57 10.38 -8.66
CA GLY A 145 -14.14 9.83 -9.89
C GLY A 145 -14.00 10.72 -11.12
N GLU A 146 -13.62 11.99 -10.95
CA GLU A 146 -13.40 12.96 -12.04
C GLU A 146 -11.93 13.02 -12.51
N THR A 147 -11.04 12.21 -11.91
CA THR A 147 -9.58 12.16 -12.15
C THR A 147 -9.18 11.10 -13.18
#